data_AF-V8PC13-F1
#
_entry.id   AF-V8PC13-F1
#
_cell.length_a   1.000
_cell.length_b   1.000
_cell.length_c   1.000
_cell.angle_alpha   90.00
_cell.angle_beta   90.00
_cell.angle_gamma   90.00
#
_symmetry.space_group_name_H-M   'P 1'
#
loop_
_entity.id
_entity.type
_entity.pdbx_description
1 polymer ?
#
loop_
_entity_poly.entity_id
_entity_poly.type
_entity_poly.pdbx_seq_one_letter_code
_entity_poly.pdbx_strand_id
1 'polypeptide(L)'
;LESCPKDGADGKESKVLEIESGSELREASTTNFAELRSVTPDSISLSSSYDKPPEKTITMDLTTEEGCEAPVDPQESFIHLASDNFVASGPWKMTKVQIINEIKRCQDIWKAFEGDCLSLKANTRASEQDLIKFQEEYELLSQNLLEAENEAQAQEAIFQKRLQLEKKDSNQLIQEKQALENELNHLEQLNAAQEKILKVPAALPDREMVFKGHVEEGEMKNFPEMLTFLPQIRYPVLGGSALITFEDPEVARRIIQIRQHCIQLDEWSYMHVKAEAVTLLLPSFLKQMSLKQSSQQVLLSGLSAFSLPKEQLYDKLVLFFSKRKNQGGEVDHLEQLPNSDDVVLTFVDDGVAQRIVEKGLFQVLLGKETHQVKASYCLHGEVADLQLHPFVCARTVLLTEIPDVLGRELMCEALEIHFQKQSKGGGEVESAVYIPAGHYAVAIFEEED
;
A
#
# COMPACT_ATOMS: atom_id res chain seq x y z
N LEU A 1 15.41 33.25 15.59
CA LEU A 1 16.62 34.10 15.51
C LEU A 1 17.73 33.27 16.10
N GLU A 2 18.85 33.20 15.39
CA GLU A 2 19.91 32.17 15.46
C GLU A 2 19.53 30.86 14.73
N SER A 3 20.33 30.26 13.87
CA SER A 3 21.36 30.72 12.94
C SER A 3 21.62 29.50 12.05
N CYS A 4 21.23 29.55 10.78
CA CYS A 4 21.61 28.51 9.82
C CYS A 4 23.12 28.62 9.54
N PRO A 5 23.89 27.52 9.57
CA PRO A 5 25.17 27.52 8.89
C PRO A 5 24.87 27.55 7.39
N LYS A 6 25.32 28.61 6.74
CA LYS A 6 25.52 28.62 5.29
C LYS A 6 26.83 27.88 5.06
N ASP A 7 26.76 26.59 4.84
CA ASP A 7 27.87 25.87 4.22
C ASP A 7 27.87 26.28 2.75
N GLY A 8 28.72 27.26 2.44
CA GLY A 8 29.13 27.55 1.08
C GLY A 8 30.04 26.41 0.65
N ALA A 9 29.48 25.50 -0.15
CA ALA A 9 30.30 24.63 -0.98
C ALA A 9 30.95 25.53 -2.04
N ASP A 10 32.20 25.93 -1.80
CA ASP A 10 33.09 26.46 -2.84
C ASP A 10 33.45 25.27 -3.76
N GLY A 11 32.47 24.89 -4.59
CA GLY A 11 32.64 23.86 -5.61
C GLY A 11 33.54 24.40 -6.71
N LYS A 12 34.66 23.73 -6.93
CA LYS A 12 35.46 23.96 -8.12
C LYS A 12 34.74 23.29 -9.30
N GLU A 13 34.43 24.09 -10.32
CA GLU A 13 33.72 23.63 -11.52
C GLU A 13 34.75 23.26 -12.59
N SER A 14 35.04 21.96 -12.75
CA SER A 14 35.87 21.49 -13.87
C SER A 14 35.06 21.54 -15.18
N LYS A 15 35.70 21.96 -16.27
CA LYS A 15 35.04 22.17 -17.57
C LYS A 15 35.74 21.48 -18.72
N VAL A 16 35.13 20.40 -19.21
CA VAL A 16 35.40 19.84 -20.55
C VAL A 16 34.29 20.34 -21.48
N LEU A 17 34.67 21.01 -22.56
CA LEU A 17 33.73 21.49 -23.59
C LEU A 17 33.85 20.61 -24.82
N GLU A 18 32.81 19.82 -25.09
CA GLU A 18 32.66 19.15 -26.37
C GLU A 18 31.95 20.09 -27.34
N ILE A 19 32.65 20.43 -28.42
CA ILE A 19 32.17 21.36 -29.45
C ILE A 19 31.77 20.51 -30.66
N GLU A 20 30.49 20.19 -30.77
CA GLU A 20 29.94 19.55 -31.97
C GLU A 20 29.76 20.59 -33.07
N SER A 21 30.52 20.43 -34.17
CA SER A 21 30.38 21.28 -35.36
C SER A 21 29.33 20.68 -36.29
N GLY A 22 28.05 20.86 -35.99
CA GLY A 22 26.93 20.38 -36.80
C GLY A 22 26.27 21.51 -37.60
N SER A 23 26.42 21.49 -38.93
CA SER A 23 25.68 22.35 -39.85
C SER A 23 24.37 21.68 -40.29
N GLU A 24 23.48 21.36 -39.35
CA GLU A 24 22.14 20.90 -39.69
C GLU A 24 21.16 21.24 -38.55
N LEU A 25 20.30 22.24 -38.79
CA LEU A 25 19.04 22.38 -38.06
C LEU A 25 18.19 21.15 -38.37
N ARG A 26 18.39 20.06 -37.63
CA ARG A 26 17.31 19.11 -37.43
C ARG A 26 16.43 19.68 -36.34
N GLU A 27 15.20 20.00 -36.72
CA GLU A 27 14.10 20.28 -35.80
C GLU A 27 14.02 19.15 -34.77
N ALA A 28 14.69 19.33 -33.63
CA ALA A 28 14.46 18.51 -32.45
C ALA A 28 13.08 18.94 -31.93
N SER A 29 12.09 18.16 -32.34
CA SER A 29 10.71 18.30 -31.94
C SER A 29 10.61 18.49 -30.44
N THR A 30 9.91 19.54 -30.06
CA THR A 30 9.34 19.76 -28.74
C THR A 30 8.54 18.53 -28.35
N THR A 31 9.17 17.54 -27.72
CA THR A 31 8.47 16.44 -27.07
C THR A 31 8.27 16.86 -25.62
N ASN A 32 7.41 17.85 -25.44
CA ASN A 32 6.78 18.09 -24.15
C ASN A 32 6.02 16.81 -23.81
N PHE A 33 6.49 16.08 -22.80
CA PHE A 33 5.70 15.10 -22.08
C PHE A 33 4.57 15.84 -21.36
N ALA A 34 3.49 16.09 -22.09
CA ALA A 34 2.24 16.62 -21.59
C ALA A 34 1.12 15.74 -22.16
N GLU A 35 0.96 14.54 -21.62
CA GLU A 35 -0.31 13.81 -21.64
C GLU A 35 -0.21 12.63 -20.67
N LEU A 36 -0.77 12.76 -19.48
CA LEU A 36 -1.49 11.65 -18.87
C LEU A 36 -2.73 12.22 -18.16
N ARG A 37 -3.85 11.75 -18.67
CA ARG A 37 -5.21 12.25 -18.49
C ARG A 37 -5.75 11.86 -17.12
N SER A 38 -6.52 12.78 -16.56
CA SER A 38 -7.55 12.55 -15.57
C SER A 38 -8.49 11.41 -15.99
N VAL A 39 -8.69 10.42 -15.12
CA VAL A 39 -9.80 9.46 -15.24
C VAL A 39 -10.68 9.62 -14.01
N THR A 40 -11.88 10.17 -14.23
CA THR A 40 -13.01 10.15 -13.29
C THR A 40 -13.71 8.79 -13.34
N PRO A 41 -14.36 8.37 -12.23
CA PRO A 41 -15.10 7.12 -12.15
C PRO A 41 -16.53 7.27 -12.66
N ASP A 42 -17.15 6.12 -12.99
CA ASP A 42 -18.57 5.80 -13.23
C ASP A 42 -18.72 5.05 -14.57
N SER A 43 -19.42 3.92 -14.72
CA SER A 43 -20.53 3.38 -13.95
C SER A 43 -20.85 1.92 -14.40
N ILE A 44 -21.27 1.11 -13.43
CA ILE A 44 -22.39 0.15 -13.43
C ILE A 44 -22.42 -1.01 -14.45
N SER A 45 -22.45 -2.24 -13.92
CA SER A 45 -23.48 -3.22 -14.32
C SER A 45 -23.68 -4.30 -13.25
N LEU A 46 -24.82 -4.17 -12.56
CA LEU A 46 -25.47 -5.18 -11.74
C LEU A 46 -25.99 -6.31 -12.62
N SER A 47 -25.63 -7.56 -12.32
CA SER A 47 -26.33 -8.73 -12.83
C SER A 47 -26.93 -9.51 -11.67
N SER A 48 -28.26 -9.48 -11.58
CA SER A 48 -29.05 -10.28 -10.66
C SER A 48 -29.06 -11.76 -11.08
N SER A 49 -28.76 -12.67 -10.16
CA SER A 49 -29.30 -14.03 -10.21
C SER A 49 -29.98 -14.33 -8.89
N TYR A 50 -31.30 -14.32 -8.92
CA TYR A 50 -32.15 -14.88 -7.87
C TYR A 50 -31.99 -16.40 -7.91
N ASP A 51 -31.51 -16.98 -6.82
CA ASP A 51 -31.67 -18.42 -6.55
C ASP A 51 -32.47 -18.63 -5.27
N LYS A 52 -33.45 -19.52 -5.41
CA LYS A 52 -34.64 -19.73 -4.60
C LYS A 52 -34.32 -20.66 -3.41
N PRO A 53 -34.69 -20.34 -2.15
CA PRO A 53 -34.67 -21.35 -1.09
C PRO A 53 -35.93 -22.23 -1.15
N PRO A 54 -35.86 -23.50 -0.68
CA PRO A 54 -36.94 -24.46 -0.84
C PRO A 54 -38.10 -24.18 0.13
N GLU A 55 -39.31 -24.28 -0.43
CA GLU A 55 -40.57 -24.41 0.31
C GLU A 55 -40.51 -25.65 1.21
N LYS A 56 -40.74 -25.47 2.51
CA LYS A 56 -41.24 -26.53 3.39
C LYS A 56 -42.64 -26.19 3.82
N THR A 57 -43.57 -26.85 3.16
CA THR A 57 -44.99 -26.96 3.45
C THR A 57 -45.21 -27.37 4.91
N ILE A 58 -46.02 -26.57 5.59
CA ILE A 58 -46.67 -26.92 6.85
C ILE A 58 -47.78 -27.92 6.50
N THR A 59 -47.63 -29.17 6.94
CA THR A 59 -48.76 -30.11 7.08
C THR A 59 -49.27 -30.00 8.51
N MET A 60 -50.45 -29.39 8.66
CA MET A 60 -51.30 -29.55 9.82
C MET A 60 -51.89 -30.95 9.77
N ASP A 61 -51.56 -31.79 10.75
CA ASP A 61 -52.37 -32.97 11.09
C ASP A 61 -53.15 -32.65 12.36
N LEU A 62 -54.45 -32.43 12.17
CA LEU A 62 -55.47 -32.44 13.19
C LEU A 62 -55.99 -33.87 13.31
N THR A 63 -55.65 -34.56 14.39
CA THR A 63 -56.51 -35.56 15.05
C THR A 63 -55.80 -36.00 16.31
N THR A 64 -56.42 -35.84 17.48
CA THR A 64 -56.92 -36.94 18.33
C THR A 64 -57.55 -36.29 19.56
N GLU A 65 -58.89 -36.25 19.57
CA GLU A 65 -59.65 -36.14 20.81
C GLU A 65 -59.47 -37.47 21.57
N GLU A 66 -58.92 -37.41 22.77
CA GLU A 66 -59.12 -38.45 23.79
C GLU A 66 -59.61 -37.76 25.06
N GLY A 67 -60.92 -37.85 25.26
CA GLY A 67 -61.57 -37.51 26.52
C GLY A 67 -61.22 -38.55 27.58
N CYS A 68 -60.73 -38.09 28.72
CA CYS A 68 -60.70 -38.87 29.95
C CYS A 68 -61.88 -38.41 30.82
N GLU A 69 -63.04 -39.04 30.61
CA GLU A 69 -64.10 -39.10 31.60
C GLU A 69 -63.62 -39.97 32.78
N ALA A 70 -63.52 -39.36 33.97
CA ALA A 70 -63.39 -40.12 35.21
C ALA A 70 -64.79 -40.62 35.63
N PRO A 71 -64.93 -41.87 36.11
CA PRO A 71 -66.24 -42.44 36.41
C PRO A 71 -66.79 -41.90 37.73
N VAL A 72 -68.00 -41.35 37.68
CA VAL A 72 -68.83 -41.08 38.85
C VAL A 72 -69.42 -42.40 39.32
N ASP A 73 -68.94 -42.91 40.46
CA ASP A 73 -69.53 -44.05 41.16
C ASP A 73 -70.66 -43.56 42.09
N PRO A 74 -71.94 -43.88 41.83
CA PRO A 74 -73.06 -43.36 42.60
C PRO A 74 -73.47 -44.34 43.70
N GLN A 75 -72.54 -44.76 44.56
CA GLN A 75 -72.85 -45.58 45.72
C GLN A 75 -71.86 -45.30 46.86
N GLU A 76 -72.17 -44.32 47.70
CA GLU A 76 -71.87 -44.33 49.14
C GLU A 76 -72.26 -43.00 49.78
N SER A 77 -73.56 -42.83 50.09
CA SER A 77 -73.97 -42.02 51.23
C SER A 77 -75.44 -42.27 51.58
N PHE A 78 -75.80 -43.54 51.79
CA PHE A 78 -77.00 -43.86 52.57
C PHE A 78 -76.58 -43.98 54.02
N ILE A 79 -77.13 -43.11 54.87
CA ILE A 79 -77.10 -43.30 56.32
C ILE A 79 -77.81 -44.63 56.59
N HIS A 80 -77.05 -45.66 56.98
CA HIS A 80 -77.60 -46.85 57.59
C HIS A 80 -78.14 -46.47 58.98
N LEU A 81 -79.38 -46.00 59.04
CA LEU A 81 -80.16 -46.09 60.27
C LEU A 81 -80.55 -47.56 60.43
N ALA A 82 -80.01 -48.20 61.47
CA ALA A 82 -80.41 -49.52 61.92
C ALA A 82 -81.95 -49.55 62.05
N SER A 83 -82.60 -50.21 61.10
CA SER A 83 -84.01 -50.54 61.20
C SER A 83 -84.13 -51.79 62.06
N ASP A 84 -83.92 -51.62 63.37
CA ASP A 84 -84.30 -52.64 64.33
C ASP A 84 -85.83 -52.72 64.38
N ASN A 85 -86.35 -53.74 63.70
CA ASN A 85 -87.47 -54.57 64.12
C ASN A 85 -88.59 -53.86 64.90
N PHE A 86 -89.44 -53.10 64.20
CA PHE A 86 -90.80 -52.88 64.65
C PHE A 86 -91.69 -54.05 64.21
N VAL A 87 -91.54 -55.21 64.87
CA VAL A 87 -92.54 -56.29 64.79
C VAL A 87 -93.71 -55.91 65.68
N ALA A 88 -94.81 -55.54 65.03
CA ALA A 88 -96.09 -55.27 65.66
C ALA A 88 -96.73 -56.57 66.19
N SER A 89 -96.96 -56.66 67.51
CA SER A 89 -97.94 -57.58 68.09
C SER A 89 -98.24 -57.20 69.54
N GLY A 90 -99.39 -56.57 69.77
CA GLY A 90 -99.98 -56.34 71.09
C GLY A 90 -100.62 -54.95 71.24
N PRO A 91 -101.78 -54.83 71.94
CA PRO A 91 -102.53 -53.58 72.01
C PRO A 91 -101.71 -52.51 72.72
N TRP A 92 -101.46 -51.39 72.05
CA TRP A 92 -100.69 -50.27 72.60
C TRP A 92 -101.50 -49.57 73.70
N LYS A 93 -101.55 -50.18 74.89
CA LYS A 93 -101.79 -49.45 76.13
C LYS A 93 -100.46 -48.85 76.59
N MET A 94 -99.94 -47.93 75.78
CA MET A 94 -98.91 -47.04 76.30
C MET A 94 -99.54 -46.23 77.43
N THR A 95 -98.96 -46.33 78.63
CA THR A 95 -99.39 -45.49 79.75
C THR A 95 -99.06 -44.04 79.44
N LYS A 96 -99.82 -43.07 79.97
CA LYS A 96 -99.59 -41.62 79.74
C LYS A 96 -98.12 -41.22 79.93
N VAL A 97 -97.42 -41.87 80.86
CA VAL A 97 -96.00 -41.65 81.14
C VAL A 97 -95.09 -42.08 79.99
N GLN A 98 -95.38 -43.20 79.31
CA GLN A 98 -94.60 -43.68 78.16
C GLN A 98 -94.77 -42.75 76.94
N ILE A 99 -95.98 -42.25 76.71
CA ILE A 99 -96.25 -41.28 75.63
C ILE A 99 -95.50 -39.96 75.89
N ILE A 100 -95.51 -39.47 77.12
CA ILE A 100 -94.80 -38.24 77.50
C ILE A 100 -93.28 -38.41 77.33
N ASN A 101 -92.72 -39.56 77.72
CA ASN A 101 -91.29 -39.84 77.54
C ASN A 101 -90.91 -39.91 76.06
N GLU A 102 -91.75 -40.50 75.21
CA GLU A 102 -91.49 -40.59 73.76
C GLU A 102 -91.59 -39.21 73.08
N ILE A 103 -92.56 -38.38 73.49
CA ILE A 103 -92.64 -36.98 73.03
C ILE A 103 -91.38 -36.21 73.44
N LYS A 104 -90.89 -36.41 74.66
CA LYS A 104 -89.67 -35.77 75.14
C LYS A 104 -88.44 -36.24 74.35
N ARG A 105 -88.34 -37.55 74.07
CA ARG A 105 -87.31 -38.13 73.20
C ARG A 105 -87.34 -37.50 71.81
N CYS A 106 -88.51 -37.38 71.20
CA CYS A 106 -88.69 -36.74 69.90
C CYS A 106 -88.33 -35.24 69.92
N GLN A 107 -88.64 -34.52 71.00
CA GLN A 107 -88.24 -33.12 71.16
C GLN A 107 -86.73 -32.94 71.29
N ASP A 108 -86.07 -33.84 72.03
CA ASP A 108 -84.61 -33.80 72.18
C ASP A 108 -83.92 -34.15 70.85
N ILE A 109 -84.44 -35.13 70.11
CA ILE A 109 -83.97 -35.46 68.74
C ILE A 109 -84.17 -34.27 67.80
N TRP A 110 -85.32 -33.59 67.85
CA TRP A 110 -85.59 -32.43 67.01
C TRP A 110 -84.62 -31.28 67.30
N LYS A 111 -84.31 -31.00 68.57
CA LYS A 111 -83.33 -29.98 68.97
C LYS A 111 -81.92 -30.33 68.51
N ALA A 112 -81.52 -31.60 68.62
CA ALA A 112 -80.24 -32.07 68.10
C ALA A 112 -80.16 -31.87 66.57
N PHE A 113 -81.20 -32.28 65.85
CA PHE A 113 -81.29 -32.12 64.40
C PHE A 113 -81.29 -30.64 63.96
N GLU A 114 -81.95 -29.75 64.71
CA GLU A 114 -81.91 -28.31 64.44
C GLU A 114 -80.50 -27.73 64.66
N GLY A 115 -79.78 -28.21 65.68
CA GLY A 115 -78.38 -27.90 65.90
C GLY A 115 -77.47 -28.36 64.74
N ASP A 116 -77.68 -29.58 64.26
CA ASP A 116 -76.94 -30.12 63.12
C ASP A 116 -77.22 -29.32 61.83
N CYS A 117 -78.47 -28.92 61.60
CA CYS A 117 -78.85 -28.09 60.45
C CYS A 117 -78.19 -26.70 60.49
N LEU A 118 -78.08 -26.09 61.67
CA LEU A 118 -77.37 -24.83 61.86
C LEU A 118 -75.85 -25.00 61.64
N SER A 119 -75.27 -26.07 62.19
CA SER A 119 -73.85 -26.39 62.00
C SER A 119 -73.52 -26.64 60.53
N LEU A 120 -74.36 -27.42 59.83
CA LEU A 120 -74.19 -27.70 58.41
C LEU A 120 -74.25 -26.41 57.58
N LYS A 121 -75.23 -25.54 57.83
CA LYS A 121 -75.33 -24.23 57.14
C LYS A 121 -74.12 -23.33 57.38
N ALA A 122 -73.58 -23.34 58.60
CA ALA A 122 -72.36 -22.59 58.91
C ALA A 122 -71.15 -23.15 58.14
N ASN A 123 -71.00 -24.47 58.10
CA ASN A 123 -69.94 -25.14 57.35
C ASN A 123 -70.08 -24.93 55.83
N THR A 124 -71.30 -24.97 55.28
CA THR A 124 -71.54 -24.68 53.86
C THR A 124 -71.08 -23.26 53.50
N ARG A 125 -71.45 -22.25 54.32
CA ARG A 125 -71.00 -20.86 54.08
C ARG A 125 -69.49 -20.69 54.22
N ALA A 126 -68.87 -21.37 55.18
CA ALA A 126 -67.42 -21.34 55.33
C ALA A 126 -66.73 -21.96 54.10
N SER A 127 -67.22 -23.11 53.62
CA SER A 127 -66.72 -23.77 52.42
C SER A 127 -66.93 -22.92 51.16
N GLU A 128 -68.05 -22.21 51.02
CA GLU A 128 -68.30 -21.29 49.91
C GLU A 128 -67.33 -20.11 49.92
N GLN A 129 -67.02 -19.55 51.10
CA GLN A 129 -66.02 -18.49 51.23
C GLN A 129 -64.61 -18.97 50.89
N ASP A 130 -64.25 -20.17 51.30
CA ASP A 130 -62.94 -20.73 50.97
C ASP A 130 -62.84 -21.04 49.48
N LEU A 131 -63.92 -21.50 48.83
CA LEU A 131 -63.95 -21.68 47.37
C LEU A 131 -63.68 -20.36 46.63
N ILE A 132 -64.31 -19.26 47.04
CA ILE A 132 -64.10 -17.94 46.43
C ILE A 132 -62.64 -17.51 46.58
N LYS A 133 -62.03 -17.67 47.76
CA LYS A 133 -60.61 -17.34 47.98
C LYS A 133 -59.69 -18.16 47.09
N PHE A 134 -59.93 -19.48 47.00
CA PHE A 134 -59.14 -20.34 46.12
C PHE A 134 -59.25 -19.93 44.66
N GLN A 135 -60.43 -19.48 44.24
CA GLN A 135 -60.66 -19.02 42.88
C GLN A 135 -59.91 -17.71 42.58
N GLU A 136 -59.93 -16.75 43.52
CA GLU A 136 -59.15 -15.50 43.42
C GLU A 136 -57.63 -15.78 43.42
N GLU A 137 -57.15 -16.67 44.29
CA GLU A 137 -55.74 -17.09 44.32
C GLU A 137 -55.32 -17.78 43.03
N TYR A 138 -56.18 -18.63 42.46
CA TYR A 138 -55.94 -19.30 41.19
C TYR A 138 -55.86 -18.30 40.02
N GLU A 139 -56.78 -17.34 39.95
CA GLU A 139 -56.75 -16.30 38.91
C GLU A 139 -55.50 -15.42 39.01
N LEU A 140 -55.13 -15.03 40.24
CA LEU A 140 -53.91 -14.27 40.49
C LEU A 140 -52.65 -15.06 40.09
N LEU A 141 -52.59 -16.34 40.45
CA LEU A 141 -51.48 -17.21 40.07
C LEU A 141 -51.40 -17.39 38.55
N SER A 142 -52.55 -17.55 37.88
CA SER A 142 -52.62 -17.68 36.43
C SER A 142 -52.14 -16.42 35.71
N GLN A 143 -52.46 -15.22 36.22
CA GLN A 143 -51.94 -13.97 35.66
C GLN A 143 -50.43 -13.86 35.84
N ASN A 144 -49.91 -14.14 37.03
CA ASN A 144 -48.48 -14.09 37.31
C ASN A 144 -47.68 -15.07 36.43
N LEU A 145 -48.21 -16.27 36.18
CA LEU A 145 -47.58 -17.23 35.28
C LEU A 145 -47.54 -16.73 33.84
N LEU A 146 -48.63 -16.14 33.36
CA LEU A 146 -48.69 -15.59 32.01
C LEU A 146 -47.73 -14.40 31.83
N GLU A 147 -47.65 -13.51 32.82
CA GLU A 147 -46.67 -12.40 32.82
C GLU A 147 -45.23 -12.94 32.83
N ALA A 148 -44.92 -13.90 33.70
CA ALA A 148 -43.60 -14.52 33.74
C ALA A 148 -43.22 -15.23 32.43
N GLU A 149 -44.17 -15.89 31.76
CA GLU A 149 -43.92 -16.51 30.45
C GLU A 149 -43.63 -15.45 29.38
N ASN A 150 -44.41 -14.37 29.33
CA ASN A 150 -44.19 -13.27 28.39
C ASN A 150 -42.84 -12.59 28.62
N GLU A 151 -42.45 -12.36 29.89
CA GLU A 151 -41.14 -11.82 30.24
C GLU A 151 -40.00 -12.76 29.83
N ALA A 152 -40.14 -14.06 30.07
CA ALA A 152 -39.16 -15.06 29.66
C ALA A 152 -38.99 -15.10 28.13
N GLN A 153 -40.10 -15.05 27.38
CA GLN A 153 -40.07 -14.98 25.92
C GLN A 153 -39.41 -13.68 25.42
N ALA A 154 -39.68 -12.54 26.06
CA ALA A 154 -39.06 -11.27 25.72
C ALA A 154 -37.54 -11.28 25.98
N GLN A 155 -37.10 -11.85 27.12
CA GLN A 155 -35.70 -12.02 27.44
C GLN A 155 -34.98 -12.95 26.45
N GLU A 156 -35.59 -14.07 26.09
CA GLU A 156 -35.05 -15.00 25.10
C GLU A 156 -34.88 -14.31 23.73
N ALA A 157 -35.87 -13.52 23.30
CA ALA A 157 -35.78 -12.76 22.06
C ALA A 157 -34.62 -11.74 22.07
N ILE A 158 -34.37 -11.08 23.21
CA ILE A 158 -33.23 -10.16 23.37
C ILE A 158 -31.91 -10.94 23.31
N PHE A 159 -31.83 -12.09 23.98
CA PHE A 159 -30.62 -12.92 23.99
C PHE A 159 -30.30 -13.46 22.59
N GLN A 160 -31.31 -13.96 21.87
CA GLN A 160 -31.19 -14.42 20.48
C GLN A 160 -30.69 -13.30 19.55
N LYS A 161 -31.22 -12.07 19.68
CA LYS A 161 -30.73 -10.92 18.91
C LYS A 161 -29.27 -10.61 19.21
N ARG A 162 -28.86 -10.65 20.48
CA ARG A 162 -27.47 -10.41 20.87
C ARG A 162 -26.55 -11.49 20.31
N LEU A 163 -26.95 -12.76 20.36
CA LEU A 163 -26.19 -13.88 19.80
C LEU A 163 -26.01 -13.74 18.29
N GLN A 164 -27.05 -13.32 17.57
CA GLN A 164 -26.96 -13.09 16.12
C GLN A 164 -26.02 -11.93 15.77
N LEU A 165 -26.05 -10.85 16.56
CA LEU A 165 -25.15 -9.72 16.38
C LEU A 165 -23.69 -10.13 16.61
N GLU A 166 -23.41 -10.79 17.73
CA GLU A 166 -22.07 -11.29 18.06
C GLU A 166 -21.54 -12.27 16.98
N LYS A 167 -22.40 -13.14 16.46
CA LYS A 167 -22.04 -14.05 15.37
C LYS A 167 -21.70 -13.30 14.08
N LYS A 168 -22.42 -12.21 13.77
CA LYS A 168 -22.13 -11.37 12.61
C LYS A 168 -20.78 -10.67 12.79
N ASP A 169 -20.53 -10.10 13.96
CA ASP A 169 -19.29 -9.38 14.27
C ASP A 169 -18.08 -10.34 14.26
N SER A 170 -18.23 -11.53 14.84
CA SER A 170 -17.22 -12.59 14.79
C SER A 170 -16.88 -13.01 13.36
N ASN A 171 -17.89 -13.16 12.49
CA ASN A 171 -17.65 -13.49 11.08
C ASN A 171 -16.93 -12.35 10.34
N GLN A 172 -17.26 -11.09 10.63
CA GLN A 172 -16.56 -9.93 10.06
C GLN A 172 -15.10 -9.89 10.49
N LEU A 173 -14.82 -10.08 11.78
CA LEU A 173 -13.46 -10.14 12.31
C LEU A 173 -12.63 -11.27 11.71
N ILE A 174 -13.24 -12.44 11.46
CA ILE A 174 -12.56 -13.55 10.78
C ILE A 174 -12.20 -13.18 9.34
N GLN A 175 -13.08 -12.50 8.61
CA GLN A 175 -12.80 -12.04 7.25
C GLN A 175 -11.69 -10.99 7.22
N GLU A 176 -11.73 -10.01 8.12
CA GLU A 176 -10.67 -8.99 8.25
C GLU A 176 -9.33 -9.62 8.61
N LYS A 177 -9.32 -10.55 9.56
CA LYS A 177 -8.11 -11.31 9.92
C LYS A 177 -7.52 -12.02 8.71
N GLN A 178 -8.35 -12.74 7.94
CA GLN A 178 -7.89 -13.44 6.73
C GLN A 178 -7.35 -12.48 5.66
N ALA A 179 -7.99 -11.31 5.49
CA ALA A 179 -7.51 -10.29 4.56
C ALA A 179 -6.14 -9.74 4.97
N LEU A 180 -5.95 -9.44 6.26
CA LEU A 180 -4.67 -8.97 6.80
C LEU A 180 -3.58 -10.03 6.73
N GLU A 181 -3.90 -11.31 6.98
CA GLU A 181 -2.94 -12.42 6.83
C GLU A 181 -2.50 -12.59 5.37
N ASN A 182 -3.40 -12.41 4.40
CA ASN A 182 -3.06 -12.44 2.98
C ASN A 182 -2.15 -11.27 2.59
N GLU A 183 -2.46 -10.05 3.06
CA GLU A 183 -1.64 -8.87 2.81
C GLU A 183 -0.25 -9.00 3.43
N LEU A 184 -0.18 -9.51 4.66
CA LEU A 184 1.10 -9.78 5.33
C LEU A 184 1.95 -10.77 4.53
N ASN A 185 1.36 -11.89 4.09
CA ASN A 185 2.06 -12.87 3.26
C ASN A 185 2.55 -12.26 1.94
N HIS A 186 1.78 -11.38 1.31
CA HIS A 186 2.21 -10.66 0.11
C HIS A 186 3.42 -9.75 0.42
N LEU A 187 3.36 -8.98 1.50
CA LEU A 187 4.45 -8.09 1.90
C LEU A 187 5.71 -8.88 2.27
N GLU A 188 5.58 -10.01 2.95
CA GLU A 188 6.69 -10.91 3.25
C GLU A 188 7.33 -11.49 1.99
N GLN A 189 6.53 -11.85 0.98
CA GLN A 189 7.05 -12.32 -0.32
C GLN A 189 7.82 -11.21 -1.06
N LEU A 190 7.29 -9.98 -1.07
CA LEU A 190 7.99 -8.82 -1.64
C LEU A 190 9.29 -8.54 -0.91
N ASN A 191 9.26 -8.55 0.43
CA ASN A 191 10.43 -8.31 1.24
C ASN A 191 11.47 -9.42 1.07
N ALA A 192 11.05 -10.69 0.99
CA ALA A 192 11.95 -11.80 0.70
C ALA A 192 12.55 -11.71 -0.72
N ALA A 193 11.80 -11.22 -1.71
CA ALA A 193 12.33 -10.92 -3.04
C ALA A 193 13.36 -9.78 -2.96
N GLN A 194 13.07 -8.72 -2.20
CA GLN A 194 13.99 -7.59 -2.00
C GLN A 194 15.26 -8.00 -1.23
N GLU A 195 15.15 -8.81 -0.18
CA GLU A 195 16.29 -9.38 0.53
C GLU A 195 17.12 -10.29 -0.38
N LYS A 196 16.50 -11.07 -1.28
CA LYS A 196 17.25 -11.84 -2.28
C LYS A 196 18.01 -10.92 -3.22
N ILE A 197 17.44 -9.78 -3.62
CA ILE A 197 18.15 -8.77 -4.42
C ILE A 197 19.38 -8.25 -3.66
N LEU A 198 19.24 -7.96 -2.36
CA LEU A 198 20.34 -7.48 -1.50
C LEU A 198 21.39 -8.56 -1.18
N LYS A 199 21.00 -9.84 -1.13
CA LYS A 199 21.85 -11.00 -0.79
C LYS A 199 22.54 -11.63 -1.99
N VAL A 200 22.12 -11.34 -3.22
CA VAL A 200 22.91 -11.69 -4.42
C VAL A 200 24.14 -10.79 -4.39
N PRO A 201 25.38 -11.35 -4.34
CA PRO A 201 26.60 -10.55 -4.31
C PRO A 201 26.51 -9.54 -5.44
N ALA A 202 26.52 -8.27 -5.04
CA ALA A 202 26.25 -7.11 -5.86
C ALA A 202 26.86 -7.29 -7.27
N ALA A 203 26.01 -7.69 -8.23
CA ALA A 203 26.30 -7.49 -9.64
C ALA A 203 25.96 -6.04 -10.00
N LEU A 204 26.39 -5.11 -9.13
CA LEU A 204 26.71 -3.76 -9.57
C LEU A 204 27.72 -3.94 -10.71
N PRO A 205 27.63 -3.15 -11.80
CA PRO A 205 28.59 -3.27 -12.89
C PRO A 205 30.01 -3.25 -12.31
N ASP A 206 30.87 -4.20 -12.74
CA ASP A 206 32.26 -4.31 -12.29
C ASP A 206 32.97 -3.00 -12.67
N ARG A 207 32.91 -2.00 -11.80
CA ARG A 207 33.69 -0.78 -11.91
C ARG A 207 34.99 -0.99 -11.18
N GLU A 208 36.08 -0.59 -11.80
CA GLU A 208 37.40 -0.56 -11.16
C GLU A 208 37.33 0.39 -9.95
N MET A 209 37.18 -0.17 -8.77
CA MET A 209 37.22 0.58 -7.52
C MET A 209 38.68 0.79 -7.13
N VAL A 210 39.14 2.04 -7.18
CA VAL A 210 40.42 2.42 -6.59
C VAL A 210 40.17 2.78 -5.13
N PHE A 211 40.57 1.89 -4.22
CA PHE A 211 40.52 2.19 -2.78
C PHE A 211 41.56 3.27 -2.45
N LYS A 212 41.08 4.50 -2.20
CA LYS A 212 41.91 5.64 -1.78
C LYS A 212 41.83 5.91 -0.26
N GLY A 213 41.37 4.94 0.54
CA GLY A 213 41.11 5.12 1.98
C GLY A 213 42.34 4.88 2.87
N HIS A 214 42.46 5.67 3.94
CA HIS A 214 43.24 5.30 5.13
C HIS A 214 42.41 4.35 6.00
N VAL A 215 43.03 3.26 6.45
CA VAL A 215 42.41 2.27 7.33
C VAL A 215 42.63 2.73 8.77
N GLU A 216 41.60 3.31 9.40
CA GLU A 216 41.57 3.45 10.85
C GLU A 216 40.84 2.23 11.45
N GLU A 217 41.47 1.55 12.40
CA GLU A 217 40.87 0.49 13.22
C GLU A 217 39.81 1.10 14.17
N GLY A 218 38.65 1.45 13.62
CA GLY A 218 37.48 1.90 14.36
C GLY A 218 36.33 0.91 14.19
N GLU A 219 35.63 0.58 15.28
CA GLU A 219 34.50 -0.35 15.27
C GLU A 219 33.49 -0.01 14.15
N MET A 220 33.25 -0.98 13.28
CA MET A 220 32.34 -0.93 12.14
C MET A 220 30.88 -0.82 12.61
N LYS A 221 30.47 0.37 13.05
CA LYS A 221 29.09 0.74 13.33
C LYS A 221 28.76 1.94 12.46
N ASN A 222 27.97 1.69 11.42
CA ASN A 222 27.47 2.67 10.44
C ASN A 222 28.48 3.05 9.36
N PHE A 223 28.67 2.17 8.37
CA PHE A 223 28.82 2.70 7.01
C PHE A 223 27.50 3.37 6.66
N PRO A 224 27.44 4.66 6.29
CA PRO A 224 26.29 5.14 5.55
C PRO A 224 26.27 4.36 4.24
N GLU A 225 25.26 3.51 4.05
CA GLU A 225 24.86 2.95 2.75
C GLU A 225 24.40 4.09 1.83
N MET A 226 25.27 5.05 1.53
CA MET A 226 24.94 6.17 0.68
C MET A 226 25.89 6.15 -0.50
N LEU A 227 25.42 5.54 -1.58
CA LEU A 227 25.97 5.82 -2.90
C LEU A 227 25.86 7.33 -3.11
N THR A 228 26.98 8.04 -3.10
CA THR A 228 27.02 9.46 -3.45
C THR A 228 26.87 9.59 -4.95
N PHE A 229 25.80 10.26 -5.39
CA PHE A 229 25.58 10.56 -6.80
C PHE A 229 26.25 11.90 -7.12
N LEU A 230 27.26 11.89 -7.98
CA LEU A 230 27.85 13.10 -8.54
C LEU A 230 27.17 13.39 -9.89
N PRO A 231 26.29 14.41 -9.99
CA PRO A 231 25.60 14.72 -11.23
C PRO A 231 26.56 15.37 -12.23
N GLN A 232 26.67 14.80 -13.43
CA GLN A 232 27.34 15.44 -14.55
C GLN A 232 26.30 16.19 -15.40
N ILE A 233 26.29 17.52 -15.34
CA ILE A 233 25.30 18.34 -16.06
C ILE A 233 25.83 18.71 -17.44
N ARG A 234 25.00 18.48 -18.46
CA ARG A 234 25.23 18.91 -19.84
C ARG A 234 24.44 20.18 -20.13
N TYR A 235 25.13 21.30 -20.28
CA TYR A 235 24.54 22.62 -20.53
C TYR A 235 24.76 23.04 -21.99
N PRO A 236 23.69 23.24 -22.78
CA PRO A 236 23.81 23.67 -24.18
C PRO A 236 24.17 25.16 -24.24
N VAL A 237 25.16 25.49 -25.06
CA VAL A 237 25.65 26.85 -25.25
C VAL A 237 25.47 27.26 -26.71
N LEU A 238 24.76 28.37 -26.92
CA LEU A 238 24.45 28.89 -28.24
C LEU A 238 25.64 29.65 -28.84
N GLY A 239 25.81 29.54 -30.15
CA GLY A 239 26.82 30.29 -30.90
C GLY A 239 26.63 31.81 -30.80
N GLY A 240 27.75 32.53 -30.90
CA GLY A 240 27.81 33.95 -30.55
C GLY A 240 27.94 34.19 -29.03
N SER A 241 28.35 33.15 -28.29
CA SER A 241 28.55 33.21 -26.84
C SER A 241 29.92 32.67 -26.44
N ALA A 242 30.41 33.09 -25.28
CA ALA A 242 31.60 32.53 -24.67
C ALA A 242 31.35 32.18 -23.20
N LEU A 243 32.00 31.14 -22.71
CA LEU A 243 32.00 30.79 -21.31
C LEU A 243 33.38 31.06 -20.72
N ILE A 244 33.42 31.81 -19.62
CA ILE A 244 34.65 32.10 -18.88
C ILE A 244 34.49 31.58 -17.47
N THR A 245 35.45 30.77 -17.03
CA THR A 245 35.54 30.23 -15.68
C THR A 245 36.74 30.88 -14.99
N PHE A 246 36.50 31.46 -13.82
CA PHE A 246 37.49 32.20 -13.03
C PHE A 246 37.98 31.37 -11.85
N GLU A 247 39.21 31.60 -11.40
CA GLU A 247 39.72 30.97 -10.18
C GLU A 247 38.92 31.40 -8.93
N ASP A 248 38.64 32.70 -8.82
CA ASP A 248 37.92 33.28 -7.67
C ASP A 248 36.45 33.59 -8.02
N PRO A 249 35.45 33.04 -7.28
CA PRO A 249 34.02 33.31 -7.52
C PRO A 249 33.64 34.79 -7.35
N GLU A 250 34.35 35.56 -6.52
CA GLU A 250 34.06 36.97 -6.35
C GLU A 250 34.37 37.78 -7.61
N VAL A 251 35.30 37.31 -8.45
CA VAL A 251 35.60 37.91 -9.76
C VAL A 251 34.40 37.77 -10.70
N ALA A 252 33.88 36.55 -10.83
CA ALA A 252 32.71 36.26 -11.66
C ALA A 252 31.50 37.11 -11.24
N ARG A 253 31.27 37.23 -9.93
CA ARG A 253 30.18 38.06 -9.38
C ARG A 253 30.30 39.53 -9.77
N ARG A 254 31.50 40.12 -9.73
CA ARG A 254 31.75 41.52 -10.16
C ARG A 254 31.49 41.71 -11.64
N ILE A 255 31.93 40.76 -12.47
CA ILE A 255 31.75 40.81 -13.92
C ILE A 255 30.27 40.77 -14.29
N ILE A 256 29.48 39.91 -13.63
CA ILE A 256 28.02 39.83 -13.81
C ILE A 256 27.32 41.11 -13.35
N GLN A 257 27.79 41.76 -12.27
CA GLN A 257 27.23 43.04 -11.82
C GLN A 257 27.42 44.18 -12.82
N ILE A 258 28.55 44.20 -13.54
CA ILE A 258 28.84 45.20 -14.58
C ILE A 258 27.92 45.02 -15.81
N ARG A 259 27.45 43.79 -16.07
CA ARG A 259 26.52 43.35 -17.15
C ARG A 259 26.99 43.60 -18.58
N GLN A 260 27.60 44.72 -18.90
CA GLN A 260 28.01 45.06 -20.27
C GLN A 260 29.50 45.42 -20.28
N HIS A 261 30.27 44.71 -21.10
CA HIS A 261 31.70 44.90 -21.23
C HIS A 261 32.04 45.34 -22.65
N CYS A 262 32.94 46.30 -22.77
CA CYS A 262 33.46 46.79 -24.04
C CYS A 262 34.88 46.25 -24.21
N ILE A 263 35.01 45.20 -25.02
CA ILE A 263 36.28 44.54 -25.30
C ILE A 263 36.96 45.25 -26.46
N GLN A 264 38.21 45.65 -26.24
CA GLN A 264 39.03 46.22 -27.30
C GLN A 264 39.72 45.08 -28.03
N LEU A 265 39.42 44.93 -29.33
CA LEU A 265 40.02 43.91 -30.20
C LEU A 265 41.34 44.40 -30.80
N ASP A 266 41.38 45.67 -31.24
CA ASP A 266 42.55 46.33 -31.84
C ASP A 266 42.61 47.83 -31.44
N GLU A 267 43.55 48.60 -31.98
CA GLU A 267 43.68 50.05 -31.73
C GLU A 267 42.42 50.88 -32.07
N TRP A 268 41.54 50.38 -32.96
CA TRP A 268 40.35 51.09 -33.44
C TRP A 268 39.04 50.28 -33.36
N SER A 269 39.10 49.03 -32.89
CA SER A 269 37.98 48.09 -32.94
C SER A 269 37.53 47.70 -31.52
N TYR A 270 36.25 47.92 -31.23
CA TYR A 270 35.62 47.59 -29.95
C TYR A 270 34.40 46.70 -30.16
N MET A 271 34.17 45.80 -29.22
CA MET A 271 33.09 44.83 -29.21
C MET A 271 32.31 44.92 -27.90
N HIS A 272 30.99 44.98 -28.00
CA HIS A 272 30.11 44.94 -26.83
C HIS A 272 29.70 43.51 -26.55
N VAL A 273 29.86 43.08 -25.30
CA VAL A 273 29.41 41.76 -24.84
C VAL A 273 28.61 41.92 -23.56
N LYS A 274 27.65 41.01 -23.37
CA LYS A 274 26.80 41.00 -22.20
C LYS A 274 27.16 39.82 -21.29
N ALA A 275 27.47 40.10 -20.03
CA ALA A 275 27.80 39.12 -19.02
C ALA A 275 26.57 38.72 -18.18
N GLU A 276 26.31 37.43 -18.13
CA GLU A 276 25.20 36.81 -17.42
C GLU A 276 25.69 35.62 -16.57
N ALA A 277 24.93 35.31 -15.52
CA ALA A 277 25.21 34.18 -14.66
C ALA A 277 24.71 32.87 -15.29
N VAL A 278 25.52 31.82 -15.25
CA VAL A 278 25.07 30.49 -15.68
C VAL A 278 24.17 29.91 -14.59
N THR A 279 22.93 29.57 -14.95
CA THR A 279 21.98 28.90 -14.05
C THR A 279 21.78 27.46 -14.51
N LEU A 280 22.19 26.51 -13.69
CA LEU A 280 22.03 25.08 -13.88
C LEU A 280 20.82 24.56 -13.09
N LEU A 281 20.22 23.45 -13.51
CA LEU A 281 19.20 22.76 -12.75
C LEU A 281 19.84 21.53 -12.10
N LEU A 282 20.12 21.63 -10.80
CA LEU A 282 20.74 20.56 -10.04
C LEU A 282 19.67 19.70 -9.33
N PRO A 283 19.81 18.36 -9.33
CA PRO A 283 19.08 17.49 -8.41
C PRO A 283 19.41 17.88 -6.96
N SER A 284 18.44 18.37 -6.19
CA SER A 284 18.68 18.73 -4.78
C SER A 284 18.47 17.56 -3.83
N PHE A 285 17.58 16.63 -4.20
CA PHE A 285 17.24 15.49 -3.38
C PHE A 285 16.65 14.37 -4.24
N LEU A 286 17.27 13.19 -4.19
CA LEU A 286 16.72 11.96 -4.72
C LEU A 286 16.04 11.22 -3.57
N LYS A 287 14.69 11.30 -3.49
CA LYS A 287 13.93 10.66 -2.41
C LYS A 287 13.97 9.14 -2.47
N GLN A 288 13.84 8.61 -3.67
CA GLN A 288 13.68 7.18 -3.87
C GLN A 288 14.18 6.78 -5.25
N MET A 289 15.23 5.97 -5.27
CA MET A 289 15.62 5.22 -6.45
C MET A 289 15.13 3.79 -6.26
N SER A 290 14.12 3.40 -7.01
CA SER A 290 13.68 2.01 -7.00
C SER A 290 14.46 1.26 -8.07
N LEU A 291 15.30 0.31 -7.67
CA LEU A 291 15.97 -0.60 -8.59
C LEU A 291 15.11 -1.84 -8.76
N LYS A 292 14.51 -1.99 -9.94
CA LYS A 292 13.79 -3.20 -10.34
C LYS A 292 14.71 -4.07 -11.19
N GLN A 293 14.78 -5.35 -10.88
CA GLN A 293 15.42 -6.33 -11.77
C GLN A 293 14.50 -6.57 -12.95
N SER A 294 15.04 -6.47 -14.16
CA SER A 294 14.31 -6.89 -15.34
C SER A 294 14.21 -8.41 -15.39
N SER A 295 13.00 -8.95 -15.54
CA SER A 295 12.75 -10.38 -15.75
C SER A 295 13.10 -10.86 -17.16
N GLN A 296 13.31 -9.92 -18.08
CA GLN A 296 13.50 -10.14 -19.51
C GLN A 296 14.85 -9.65 -20.03
N GLN A 297 15.57 -8.79 -19.29
CA GLN A 297 16.81 -8.20 -19.77
C GLN A 297 18.03 -8.71 -19.00
N VAL A 298 19.08 -9.02 -19.75
CA VAL A 298 20.37 -9.47 -19.23
C VAL A 298 21.48 -8.55 -19.73
N LEU A 299 22.33 -8.11 -18.82
CA LEU A 299 23.54 -7.37 -19.13
C LEU A 299 24.68 -8.36 -19.36
N LEU A 300 25.32 -8.26 -20.52
CA LEU A 300 26.51 -9.02 -20.85
C LEU A 300 27.73 -8.11 -20.78
N SER A 301 28.68 -8.48 -19.92
CA SER A 301 29.97 -7.79 -19.77
C SER A 301 31.15 -8.69 -20.12
N GLY A 302 32.31 -8.05 -20.35
CA GLY A 302 33.54 -8.72 -20.77
C GLY A 302 33.68 -8.86 -22.29
N LEU A 303 33.02 -7.97 -23.06
CA LEU A 303 33.01 -8.04 -24.53
C LEU A 303 34.19 -7.33 -25.21
N SER A 304 34.95 -6.52 -24.48
CA SER A 304 36.14 -5.84 -25.00
C SER A 304 37.29 -6.79 -25.38
N ALA A 305 37.23 -8.07 -24.98
CA ALA A 305 38.22 -9.09 -25.31
C ALA A 305 38.06 -9.69 -26.73
N PHE A 306 37.05 -9.26 -27.50
CA PHE A 306 36.73 -9.84 -28.79
C PHE A 306 37.37 -9.10 -29.97
N SER A 307 38.12 -9.81 -30.81
CA SER A 307 38.73 -9.26 -32.04
C SER A 307 37.78 -9.22 -33.25
N LEU A 308 36.46 -9.33 -33.04
CA LEU A 308 35.46 -9.42 -34.11
C LEU A 308 34.75 -8.08 -34.38
N PRO A 309 34.25 -7.84 -35.61
CA PRO A 309 33.37 -6.71 -35.88
C PRO A 309 32.11 -6.77 -35.01
N LYS A 310 31.66 -5.61 -34.51
CA LYS A 310 30.51 -5.49 -33.57
C LYS A 310 29.25 -6.20 -34.08
N GLU A 311 28.90 -6.03 -35.36
CA GLU A 311 27.74 -6.67 -35.99
C GLU A 311 27.80 -8.21 -35.90
N GLN A 312 28.96 -8.80 -36.22
CA GLN A 312 29.14 -10.26 -36.16
C GLN A 312 29.19 -10.80 -34.73
N LEU A 313 29.66 -9.98 -33.78
CA LEU A 313 29.65 -10.32 -32.36
C LEU A 313 28.21 -10.41 -31.86
N TYR A 314 27.40 -9.40 -32.16
CA TYR A 314 25.99 -9.33 -31.74
C TYR A 314 25.16 -10.47 -32.31
N ASP A 315 25.29 -10.76 -33.60
CA ASP A 315 24.60 -11.90 -34.22
C ASP A 315 24.95 -13.22 -33.53
N LYS A 316 26.22 -13.43 -33.19
CA LYS A 316 26.67 -14.65 -32.50
C LYS A 316 26.17 -14.73 -31.06
N LEU A 317 26.12 -13.60 -30.34
CA LEU A 317 25.57 -13.55 -28.99
C LEU A 317 24.07 -13.87 -29.02
N VAL A 318 23.30 -13.25 -29.92
CA VAL A 318 21.87 -13.54 -30.12
C VAL A 318 21.67 -15.02 -30.44
N LEU A 319 22.44 -15.59 -31.37
CA LEU A 319 22.36 -17.02 -31.72
C LEU A 319 22.80 -17.97 -30.58
N PHE A 320 23.70 -17.52 -29.70
CA PHE A 320 24.14 -18.31 -28.57
C PHE A 320 23.08 -18.33 -27.46
N PHE A 321 22.52 -17.17 -27.13
CA PHE A 321 21.52 -17.04 -26.08
C PHE A 321 20.09 -17.36 -26.56
N SER A 322 19.84 -17.47 -27.86
CA SER A 322 18.56 -18.00 -28.37
C SER A 322 18.36 -19.50 -28.10
N LYS A 323 19.43 -20.22 -27.80
CA LYS A 323 19.39 -21.67 -27.60
C LYS A 323 19.06 -22.01 -26.15
N ARG A 324 17.98 -22.76 -25.95
CA ARG A 324 17.61 -23.34 -24.62
C ARG A 324 18.72 -24.19 -23.99
N LYS A 325 19.61 -24.79 -24.79
CA LYS A 325 20.79 -25.53 -24.29
C LYS A 325 21.73 -24.64 -23.45
N ASN A 326 21.75 -23.35 -23.74
CA ASN A 326 22.52 -22.35 -23.02
C ASN A 326 21.67 -21.62 -21.97
N GLN A 327 20.56 -22.23 -21.54
CA GLN A 327 19.58 -21.66 -20.59
C GLN A 327 18.85 -20.40 -21.07
N GLY A 328 19.14 -19.92 -22.29
CA GLY A 328 18.47 -18.77 -22.87
C GLY A 328 17.12 -19.10 -23.52
N GLY A 329 16.60 -18.16 -24.30
CA GLY A 329 15.26 -18.16 -24.87
C GLY A 329 15.19 -17.26 -26.09
N GLU A 330 14.01 -17.11 -26.68
CA GLU A 330 13.84 -16.24 -27.84
C GLU A 330 14.26 -14.80 -27.50
N VAL A 331 15.19 -14.26 -28.28
CA VAL A 331 15.74 -12.91 -28.11
C VAL A 331 14.90 -11.98 -28.97
N ASP A 332 14.38 -10.92 -28.37
CA ASP A 332 13.64 -9.87 -29.07
C ASP A 332 14.61 -8.91 -29.76
N HIS A 333 15.52 -8.29 -28.98
CA HIS A 333 16.52 -7.36 -29.50
C HIS A 333 17.78 -7.32 -28.61
N LEU A 334 18.85 -6.77 -29.19
CA LEU A 334 20.15 -6.56 -28.56
C LEU A 334 20.53 -5.08 -28.69
N GLU A 335 20.93 -4.45 -27.58
CA GLU A 335 21.34 -3.05 -27.53
C GLU A 335 22.72 -2.90 -26.88
N GLN A 336 23.62 -2.12 -27.48
CA GLN A 336 24.91 -1.75 -26.87
C GLN A 336 24.72 -0.51 -25.97
N LEU A 337 25.30 -0.53 -24.76
CA LEU A 337 25.29 0.67 -23.91
C LEU A 337 26.18 1.78 -24.52
N PRO A 338 25.74 3.06 -24.56
CA PRO A 338 26.51 4.15 -25.17
C PRO A 338 27.87 4.42 -24.51
N ASN A 339 28.00 4.09 -23.22
CA ASN A 339 29.15 4.46 -22.38
C ASN A 339 30.03 3.25 -21.99
N SER A 340 29.69 2.04 -22.45
CA SER A 340 30.50 0.84 -22.19
C SER A 340 30.45 -0.13 -23.38
N ASP A 341 31.40 -1.07 -23.43
CA ASP A 341 31.37 -2.18 -24.38
C ASP A 341 30.39 -3.28 -23.96
N ASP A 342 29.55 -3.04 -22.96
CA ASP A 342 28.55 -3.99 -22.50
C ASP A 342 27.30 -3.95 -23.37
N VAL A 343 26.60 -5.07 -23.41
CA VAL A 343 25.44 -5.28 -24.26
C VAL A 343 24.27 -5.79 -23.44
N VAL A 344 23.09 -5.24 -23.68
CA VAL A 344 21.82 -5.70 -23.13
C VAL A 344 21.15 -6.63 -24.14
N LEU A 345 20.80 -7.83 -23.68
CA LEU A 345 19.91 -8.74 -24.40
C LEU A 345 18.52 -8.68 -23.79
N THR A 346 17.51 -8.42 -24.62
CA THR A 346 16.09 -8.50 -24.23
C THR A 346 15.49 -9.80 -24.77
N PHE A 347 14.86 -10.58 -23.89
CA PHE A 347 14.19 -11.83 -24.22
C PHE A 347 12.67 -11.65 -24.26
N VAL A 348 11.99 -12.43 -25.11
CA VAL A 348 10.52 -12.42 -25.24
C VAL A 348 9.85 -13.06 -24.01
N ASP A 349 10.46 -14.13 -23.48
CA ASP A 349 9.91 -14.90 -22.36
C ASP A 349 10.43 -14.40 -21.00
N ASP A 350 9.50 -14.18 -20.06
CA ASP A 350 9.83 -13.90 -18.66
C ASP A 350 10.56 -15.07 -17.98
N GLY A 351 11.54 -14.73 -17.13
CA GLY A 351 12.31 -15.70 -16.35
C GLY A 351 13.48 -16.34 -17.10
N VAL A 352 13.67 -16.02 -18.39
CA VAL A 352 14.91 -16.35 -19.12
C VAL A 352 16.10 -15.63 -18.48
N ALA A 353 15.95 -14.35 -18.15
CA ALA A 353 17.02 -13.55 -17.57
C ALA A 353 17.52 -14.15 -16.26
N GLN A 354 16.60 -14.57 -15.38
CA GLN A 354 16.95 -15.21 -14.10
C GLN A 354 17.83 -16.44 -14.29
N ARG A 355 17.46 -17.34 -15.22
CA ARG A 355 18.24 -18.58 -15.46
C ARG A 355 19.63 -18.28 -16.00
N ILE A 356 19.74 -17.29 -16.88
CA ILE A 356 21.03 -16.91 -17.45
C ILE A 356 21.93 -16.32 -16.36
N VAL A 357 21.40 -15.41 -15.54
CA VAL A 357 22.18 -14.75 -14.48
C VAL A 357 22.55 -15.71 -13.35
N GLU A 358 21.70 -16.68 -13.00
CA GLU A 358 22.02 -17.73 -12.02
C GLU A 358 23.26 -18.56 -12.40
N LYS A 359 23.48 -18.78 -13.70
CA LYS A 359 24.70 -19.42 -14.20
C LYS A 359 25.90 -18.46 -14.23
N GLY A 360 25.66 -17.16 -14.43
CA GLY A 360 26.61 -16.07 -14.27
C GLY A 360 27.71 -15.97 -15.32
N LEU A 361 28.37 -17.07 -15.68
CA LEU A 361 29.50 -17.10 -16.62
C LEU A 361 29.23 -18.07 -17.78
N PHE A 362 29.44 -17.58 -18.99
CA PHE A 362 29.23 -18.32 -20.22
C PHE A 362 30.51 -18.37 -21.05
N GLN A 363 30.80 -19.56 -21.58
CA GLN A 363 31.86 -19.75 -22.55
C GLN A 363 31.25 -19.72 -23.95
N VAL A 364 31.49 -18.63 -24.67
CA VAL A 364 30.98 -18.41 -26.02
C VAL A 364 32.10 -18.68 -27.02
N LEU A 365 31.85 -19.62 -27.92
CA LEU A 365 32.74 -19.93 -29.04
C LEU A 365 32.54 -18.90 -30.14
N LEU A 366 33.52 -18.02 -30.34
CA LEU A 366 33.49 -17.03 -31.40
C LEU A 366 34.61 -17.30 -32.39
N GLY A 367 34.26 -17.94 -33.52
CA GLY A 367 35.27 -18.35 -34.50
C GLY A 367 36.04 -19.59 -34.02
N LYS A 368 37.33 -19.42 -33.71
CA LYS A 368 38.23 -20.50 -33.24
C LYS A 368 38.56 -20.43 -31.75
N GLU A 369 38.19 -19.33 -31.09
CA GLU A 369 38.52 -19.06 -29.69
C GLU A 369 37.27 -19.09 -28.82
N THR A 370 37.45 -19.54 -27.58
CA THR A 370 36.42 -19.56 -26.55
C THR A 370 36.68 -18.40 -25.62
N HIS A 371 35.69 -17.53 -25.45
CA HIS A 371 35.79 -16.38 -24.56
C HIS A 371 34.76 -16.47 -23.45
N GLN A 372 35.07 -15.84 -22.31
CA GLN A 372 34.16 -15.77 -21.19
C GLN A 372 33.33 -14.50 -21.28
N VAL A 373 32.01 -14.68 -21.20
CA VAL A 373 31.02 -13.60 -21.11
C VAL A 373 30.34 -13.70 -19.76
N LYS A 374 30.32 -12.62 -19.01
CA LYS A 374 29.62 -12.53 -17.72
C LYS A 374 28.21 -12.01 -17.99
N ALA A 375 27.22 -12.66 -17.39
CA ALA A 375 25.83 -12.27 -17.45
C ALA A 375 25.36 -11.80 -16.06
N SER A 376 24.82 -10.59 -16.00
CA SER A 376 24.25 -9.99 -14.80
C SER A 376 22.84 -9.45 -15.07
N TYR A 377 22.09 -9.19 -14.01
CA TYR A 377 20.77 -8.57 -14.14
C TYR A 377 20.90 -7.16 -14.68
N CYS A 378 20.06 -6.81 -15.66
CA CYS A 378 19.78 -5.41 -15.95
C CYS A 378 18.95 -4.83 -14.81
N LEU A 379 19.51 -3.84 -14.11
CA LEU A 379 18.81 -3.08 -13.09
C LEU A 379 18.19 -1.85 -13.76
N HIS A 380 16.87 -1.79 -13.77
CA HIS A 380 16.16 -0.59 -14.16
C HIS A 380 15.92 0.27 -12.92
N GLY A 381 16.56 1.43 -12.86
CA GLY A 381 16.34 2.42 -11.81
C GLY A 381 15.21 3.36 -12.22
N GLU A 382 14.06 3.28 -11.57
CA GLU A 382 13.08 4.36 -11.63
C GLU A 382 13.43 5.37 -10.55
N VAL A 383 13.76 6.59 -10.97
CA VAL A 383 13.96 7.73 -10.08
C VAL A 383 12.60 8.38 -9.84
N ALA A 384 12.08 8.25 -8.62
CA ALA A 384 10.84 8.90 -8.20
C ALA A 384 11.17 10.21 -7.46
N ASP A 385 10.30 11.21 -7.64
CA ASP A 385 10.37 12.50 -6.94
C ASP A 385 11.69 13.27 -7.08
N LEU A 386 12.28 13.29 -8.28
CA LEU A 386 13.43 14.15 -8.58
C LEU A 386 13.05 15.62 -8.41
N GLN A 387 13.61 16.27 -7.39
CA GLN A 387 13.47 17.71 -7.20
C GLN A 387 14.67 18.43 -7.81
N LEU A 388 14.39 19.31 -8.77
CA LEU A 388 15.40 20.17 -9.39
C LEU A 388 15.38 21.54 -8.73
N HIS A 389 16.56 22.04 -8.40
CA HIS A 389 16.75 23.39 -7.89
C HIS A 389 17.62 24.22 -8.84
N PRO A 390 17.25 25.47 -9.14
CA PRO A 390 18.12 26.38 -9.87
C PRO A 390 19.36 26.69 -9.04
N PHE A 391 20.52 26.35 -9.59
CA PHE A 391 21.82 26.62 -9.02
C PHE A 391 22.56 27.61 -9.91
N VAL A 392 23.17 28.63 -9.31
CA VAL A 392 23.94 29.63 -10.06
C VAL A 392 25.42 29.30 -9.92
N CYS A 393 26.10 29.09 -11.04
CA CYS A 393 27.54 28.84 -11.08
C CYS A 393 28.27 30.05 -10.48
N ALA A 394 29.01 29.83 -9.39
CA ALA A 394 29.68 30.90 -8.66
C ALA A 394 30.90 31.44 -9.41
N ARG A 395 31.56 30.58 -10.20
CA ARG A 395 32.85 30.85 -10.84
C ARG A 395 32.76 31.04 -12.36
N THR A 396 31.64 30.64 -12.96
CA THR A 396 31.45 30.67 -14.42
C THR A 396 30.51 31.79 -14.87
N VAL A 397 30.94 32.56 -15.87
CA VAL A 397 30.19 33.64 -16.51
C VAL A 397 29.89 33.28 -17.96
N LEU A 398 28.64 33.50 -18.38
CA LEU A 398 28.24 33.43 -19.79
C LEU A 398 28.30 34.82 -20.41
N LEU A 399 29.07 34.95 -21.49
CA LEU A 399 29.11 36.12 -22.33
C LEU A 399 28.27 35.88 -23.57
N THR A 400 27.34 36.80 -23.86
CA THR A 400 26.44 36.75 -25.01
C THR A 400 26.63 37.98 -25.89
N GLU A 401 26.02 37.94 -27.08
CA GLU A 401 26.07 39.01 -28.09
C GLU A 401 27.47 39.24 -28.68
N ILE A 402 28.28 38.18 -28.77
CA ILE A 402 29.65 38.26 -29.32
C ILE A 402 29.58 38.19 -30.86
N PRO A 403 29.92 39.28 -31.60
CA PRO A 403 30.00 39.25 -33.05
C PRO A 403 31.14 38.35 -33.55
N ASP A 404 30.88 37.65 -34.65
CA ASP A 404 31.84 36.73 -35.29
C ASP A 404 32.80 37.50 -36.20
N VAL A 405 33.73 38.24 -35.59
CA VAL A 405 34.69 39.12 -36.29
C VAL A 405 36.13 38.63 -36.22
N LEU A 406 36.44 37.71 -35.31
CA LEU A 406 37.76 37.12 -35.13
C LEU A 406 37.65 35.59 -35.16
N GLY A 407 38.72 34.93 -35.58
CA GLY A 407 38.84 33.48 -35.48
C GLY A 407 38.74 33.01 -34.02
N ARG A 408 38.30 31.76 -33.82
CA ARG A 408 38.01 31.19 -32.49
C ARG A 408 39.11 31.41 -31.46
N GLU A 409 40.35 31.06 -31.82
CA GLU A 409 41.52 31.14 -30.93
C GLU A 409 41.82 32.59 -30.53
N LEU A 410 41.82 33.50 -31.51
CA LEU A 410 42.05 34.93 -31.28
C LEU A 410 40.93 35.56 -30.43
N MET A 411 39.68 35.12 -30.61
CA MET A 411 38.57 35.58 -29.80
C MET A 411 38.69 35.12 -28.35
N CYS A 412 39.07 33.86 -28.12
CA CYS A 412 39.35 33.36 -26.78
C CYS A 412 40.47 34.16 -26.10
N GLU A 413 41.58 34.40 -26.80
CA GLU A 413 42.71 35.17 -26.28
C GLU A 413 42.30 36.63 -25.95
N ALA A 414 41.55 37.29 -26.83
CA ALA A 414 41.06 38.65 -26.59
C ALA A 414 40.12 38.74 -25.37
N LEU A 415 39.25 37.74 -25.20
CA LEU A 415 38.37 37.62 -24.04
C LEU A 415 39.18 37.40 -22.75
N GLU A 416 40.11 36.45 -22.77
CA GLU A 416 40.97 36.13 -21.63
C GLU A 416 41.78 37.35 -21.19
N ILE A 417 42.48 38.02 -22.10
CA ILE A 417 43.26 39.24 -21.81
C ILE A 417 42.38 40.36 -21.26
N HIS A 418 41.14 40.49 -21.74
CA HIS A 418 40.21 41.51 -21.23
C HIS A 418 39.81 41.21 -19.79
N PHE A 419 39.42 39.97 -19.50
CA PHE A 419 38.92 39.55 -18.20
C PHE A 419 40.01 39.20 -17.19
N GLN A 420 41.28 39.21 -17.59
CA GLN A 420 42.43 39.20 -16.68
C GLN A 420 42.75 40.59 -16.09
N LYS A 421 42.28 41.67 -16.73
CA LYS A 421 42.57 43.04 -16.28
C LYS A 421 41.71 43.42 -15.08
N GLN A 422 42.35 43.61 -13.92
CA GLN A 422 41.69 44.09 -12.69
C GLN A 422 40.94 45.42 -12.86
N SER A 423 41.39 46.30 -13.76
CA SER A 423 40.73 47.58 -14.06
C SER A 423 39.34 47.42 -14.70
N LYS A 424 39.00 46.22 -15.18
CA LYS A 424 37.69 45.85 -15.74
C LYS A 424 36.87 44.94 -14.81
N GLY A 425 37.30 44.80 -13.55
CA GLY A 425 36.71 43.88 -12.59
C GLY A 425 37.16 42.43 -12.76
N GLY A 426 38.12 42.19 -13.65
CA GLY A 426 38.71 40.89 -13.98
C GLY A 426 39.64 40.31 -12.91
N GLY A 427 40.12 39.09 -13.15
CA GLY A 427 40.94 38.30 -12.24
C GLY A 427 41.58 37.10 -12.96
N GLU A 428 42.09 36.13 -12.21
CA GLU A 428 42.70 34.93 -12.80
C GLU A 428 41.65 34.07 -13.52
N VAL A 429 41.87 33.84 -14.81
CA VAL A 429 40.99 33.05 -15.69
C VAL A 429 41.54 31.64 -15.73
N GLU A 430 40.69 30.67 -15.39
CA GLU A 430 41.04 29.25 -15.46
C GLU A 430 40.78 28.70 -16.87
N SER A 431 39.67 29.11 -17.49
CA SER A 431 39.31 28.68 -18.84
C SER A 431 38.42 29.70 -19.54
N ALA A 432 38.69 29.99 -20.81
CA ALA A 432 37.85 30.81 -21.68
C ALA A 432 37.58 30.09 -23.00
N VAL A 433 36.30 29.87 -23.32
CA VAL A 433 35.91 29.20 -24.57
C VAL A 433 34.82 29.97 -25.29
N TYR A 434 35.13 30.34 -26.54
CA TYR A 434 34.22 31.02 -27.46
C TYR A 434 33.60 30.04 -28.45
N ILE A 435 32.30 30.22 -28.70
CA ILE A 435 31.52 29.45 -29.68
C ILE A 435 31.08 30.42 -30.78
N PRO A 436 31.60 30.28 -32.01
CA PRO A 436 31.25 31.14 -33.13
C PRO A 436 29.75 31.13 -33.45
N ALA A 437 29.26 32.19 -34.10
CA ALA A 437 27.88 32.26 -34.54
C ALA A 437 27.55 31.09 -35.49
N GLY A 438 26.34 30.54 -35.39
CA GLY A 438 25.91 29.39 -36.20
C GLY A 438 26.43 28.02 -35.74
N HIS A 439 27.21 27.96 -34.65
CA HIS A 439 27.63 26.71 -34.00
C HIS A 439 26.92 26.54 -32.65
N TYR A 440 26.95 25.33 -32.10
CA TYR A 440 26.54 25.06 -30.72
C TYR A 440 27.63 24.24 -30.03
N ALA A 441 27.67 24.28 -28.70
CA ALA A 441 28.54 23.43 -27.91
C ALA A 441 27.82 22.97 -26.65
N VAL A 442 28.32 21.89 -26.05
CA VAL A 442 27.81 21.38 -24.77
C VAL A 442 28.90 21.56 -23.73
N ALA A 443 28.61 22.38 -22.72
CA ALA A 443 29.45 22.53 -21.54
C ALA A 443 29.11 21.44 -20.54
N ILE A 444 30.12 20.71 -20.08
CA ILE A 444 29.98 19.71 -19.02
C ILE A 444 30.37 20.37 -17.70
N PHE A 445 29.46 20.31 -16.72
CA PHE A 445 29.68 20.78 -15.36
C PHE A 445 29.68 19.58 -14.42
N GLU A 446 30.73 19.48 -13.61
CA GLU A 446 30.92 18.44 -12.61
C GLU A 446 31.16 19.08 -11.25
N GLU A 447 30.74 18.38 -10.20
CA GLU A 447 31.01 18.75 -8.80
C GLU A 447 32.36 18.15 -8.41
N GLU A 448 33.37 18.98 -8.12
CA GLU A 448 34.66 18.51 -7.58
C GLU A 448 34.55 18.21 -6.07
N ASP A 449 35.22 17.13 -5.65
CA ASP A 449 35.30 16.60 -4.27
C ASP A 449 36.01 17.54 -3.26
#